data_AF-F8JA31-F1
#
_entry.id   AF-F8JA31-F1
#
_cell.length_a   1.000
_cell.length_b   1.000
_cell.length_c   1.000
_cell.angle_alpha   90.00
_cell.angle_beta   90.00
_cell.angle_gamma   90.00
#
_symmetry.space_group_name_H-M   'P 1'
#
loop_
_entity.id
_entity.type
_entity.pdbx_description
1 polymer ?
#
loop_
_entity_poly.entity_id
_entity_poly.type
_entity_poly.pdbx_seq_one_letter_code
_entity_poly.pdbx_strand_id
1 'polypeptide(L)'
;MVRTMQVSQFNPDGSIEYTKIGENLIEADEYPTVYYAYSFPPPGLLVGRGRQDELTFEAWCLIDRERMKKFAPGDKQGMRIGPSSTRPFCQMLAKIAHSYAVAELGYDSFEHSLTPFIRGFQFDGEPQWIGGCPAGETAPNTRLHEIGWEVVAIGGTFYATVVVRLFCFLGTPSYQIVVGKLTRALDSLPFLKQPPYKIDIKEPVLLPEMTLVTQVLRGSVS
;
A
#
# COMPACT_ATOMS: atom_id res chain seq x y z
N MET A 1 15.90 -13.13 5.93
CA MET A 1 15.68 -14.06 7.06
C MET A 1 14.21 -14.07 7.43
N VAL A 2 13.66 -15.25 7.67
CA VAL A 2 12.31 -15.47 8.17
C VAL A 2 12.36 -16.22 9.48
N ARG A 3 11.62 -15.73 10.47
CA ARG A 3 11.45 -16.39 11.76
C ARG A 3 10.22 -17.27 11.73
N THR A 4 10.42 -18.54 12.10
CA THR A 4 9.36 -19.51 12.22
C THR A 4 8.95 -19.63 13.69
N MET A 5 7.66 -19.74 13.93
CA MET A 5 7.07 -19.76 15.26
C MET A 5 6.09 -20.90 15.42
N GLN A 6 6.02 -21.45 16.62
CA GLN A 6 4.97 -22.36 17.07
C GLN A 6 4.01 -21.58 17.96
N VAL A 7 2.78 -21.42 17.52
CA VAL A 7 1.71 -20.77 18.29
C VAL A 7 1.22 -21.74 19.35
N SER A 8 1.31 -21.33 20.62
CA SER A 8 0.79 -22.09 21.76
C SER A 8 -0.68 -21.75 22.02
N GLN A 9 -1.06 -20.47 21.88
CA GLN A 9 -2.38 -19.98 22.24
C GLN A 9 -2.81 -18.79 21.37
N PHE A 10 -4.11 -18.73 21.06
CA PHE A 10 -4.79 -17.55 20.52
C PHE A 10 -5.63 -16.92 21.63
N ASN A 11 -5.45 -15.64 21.84
CA ASN A 11 -6.22 -14.87 22.82
C ASN A 11 -7.49 -14.29 22.18
N PRO A 12 -8.54 -14.00 22.98
CA PRO A 12 -9.78 -13.43 22.47
C PRO A 12 -9.63 -12.08 21.75
N ASP A 13 -8.58 -11.32 22.06
CA ASP A 13 -8.23 -10.04 21.43
C ASP A 13 -7.45 -10.20 20.11
N GLY A 14 -7.23 -11.44 19.66
CA GLY A 14 -6.47 -11.76 18.44
C GLY A 14 -4.96 -11.80 18.63
N SER A 15 -4.45 -11.51 19.83
CA SER A 15 -3.03 -11.72 20.13
C SER A 15 -2.68 -13.21 20.22
N ILE A 16 -1.40 -13.53 19.98
CA ILE A 16 -0.91 -14.91 20.01
C ILE A 16 0.24 -15.06 21.01
N GLU A 17 0.21 -16.16 21.74
CA GLU A 17 1.39 -16.66 22.44
C GLU A 17 2.12 -17.65 21.53
N TYR A 18 3.44 -17.52 21.45
CA TYR A 18 4.24 -18.37 20.58
C TYR A 18 5.67 -18.51 21.08
N THR A 19 6.33 -19.56 20.60
CA THR A 19 7.76 -19.77 20.77
C THR A 19 8.45 -19.69 19.41
N LYS A 20 9.64 -19.07 19.37
CA LYS A 20 10.49 -19.11 18.16
C LYS A 20 11.04 -20.53 18.03
N ILE A 21 10.76 -21.19 16.92
CA ILE A 21 11.25 -22.54 16.63
C ILE A 21 12.38 -22.55 15.59
N GLY A 22 12.56 -21.45 14.86
CA GLY A 22 13.64 -21.34 13.88
C GLY A 22 13.82 -19.93 13.29
N GLU A 23 14.92 -19.77 12.58
CA GLU A 23 15.21 -18.59 11.75
C GLU A 23 15.99 -19.06 10.53
N ASN A 24 15.41 -18.88 9.35
CA ASN A 24 15.97 -19.35 8.10
C ASN A 24 16.30 -18.17 7.19
N LEU A 25 17.42 -18.25 6.49
CA LEU A 25 17.65 -17.36 5.36
C LEU A 25 16.66 -17.72 4.25
N ILE A 26 16.17 -16.71 3.54
CA ILE A 26 15.36 -16.91 2.33
C ILE A 26 16.21 -16.36 1.20
N GLU A 27 16.47 -17.19 0.20
CA GLU A 27 17.21 -16.80 -1.00
C GLU A 27 16.36 -15.85 -1.86
N ALA A 28 17.00 -15.04 -2.69
CA ALA A 28 16.30 -13.99 -3.43
C ALA A 28 15.24 -14.54 -4.41
N ASP A 29 15.46 -15.73 -4.96
CA ASP A 29 14.55 -16.45 -5.86
C ASP A 29 13.33 -17.07 -5.16
N GLU A 30 13.41 -17.22 -3.83
CA GLU A 30 12.29 -17.68 -3.00
C GLU A 30 11.29 -16.56 -2.67
N TYR A 31 11.60 -15.31 -3.03
CA TYR A 31 10.75 -14.14 -2.84
C TYR A 31 9.83 -13.83 -4.06
N PRO A 32 8.57 -13.38 -3.86
CA PRO A 32 7.89 -13.23 -2.58
C PRO A 32 7.19 -14.52 -2.13
N THR A 33 7.52 -15.03 -0.93
CA THR A 33 6.71 -16.07 -0.26
C THR A 33 5.44 -15.48 0.36
N VAL A 34 5.55 -14.24 0.86
CA VAL A 34 4.45 -13.44 1.40
C VAL A 34 4.62 -12.02 0.85
N TYR A 35 3.56 -11.44 0.32
CA TYR A 35 3.50 -10.03 0.01
C TYR A 35 2.45 -9.36 0.90
N TYR A 36 2.85 -8.29 1.58
CA TYR A 36 2.03 -7.59 2.57
C TYR A 36 1.89 -6.12 2.20
N ALA A 37 0.67 -5.63 2.23
CA ALA A 37 0.30 -4.24 1.97
C ALA A 37 -0.91 -3.86 2.85
N TYR A 38 -1.39 -2.62 2.70
CA TYR A 38 -2.54 -2.12 3.43
C TYR A 38 -3.65 -1.72 2.45
N SER A 39 -4.89 -2.06 2.77
CA SER A 39 -6.07 -1.48 2.12
C SER A 39 -6.58 -0.34 2.99
N PHE A 40 -6.52 0.88 2.46
CA PHE A 40 -6.98 2.08 3.17
C PHE A 40 -8.30 2.56 2.58
N PRO A 41 -9.16 3.21 3.38
CA PRO A 41 -10.24 4.01 2.83
C PRO A 41 -9.66 5.23 2.08
N PRO A 42 -10.48 5.94 1.28
CA PRO A 42 -10.02 7.14 0.59
C PRO A 42 -9.43 8.20 1.54
N PRO A 43 -8.55 9.09 1.03
CA PRO A 43 -8.03 10.20 1.81
C PRO A 43 -9.17 11.05 2.37
N GLY A 44 -9.12 11.32 3.66
CA GLY A 44 -10.22 11.99 4.37
C GLY A 44 -10.58 13.35 3.78
N LEU A 45 -9.59 14.08 3.28
CA LEU A 45 -9.79 15.36 2.61
C LEU A 45 -10.71 15.23 1.39
N LEU A 46 -10.56 14.16 0.61
CA LEU A 46 -11.31 13.95 -0.63
C LEU A 46 -12.77 13.55 -0.39
N VAL A 47 -13.05 12.92 0.76
CA VAL A 47 -14.39 12.42 1.12
C VAL A 47 -15.05 13.20 2.25
N GLY A 48 -14.43 14.28 2.73
CA GLY A 48 -14.94 15.10 3.83
C GLY A 48 -14.91 14.40 5.20
N ARG A 49 -14.05 13.39 5.40
CA ARG A 49 -13.89 12.69 6.68
C ARG A 49 -13.17 13.59 7.69
N GLY A 50 -13.67 13.66 8.92
CA GLY A 50 -13.06 14.41 10.01
C GLY A 50 -11.67 13.88 10.40
N ARG A 51 -10.84 14.76 11.00
CA ARG A 51 -9.48 14.40 11.43
C ARG A 51 -9.45 13.43 12.62
N GLN A 52 -10.52 13.42 13.41
CA GLN A 52 -10.67 12.59 14.60
C GLN A 52 -11.49 11.32 14.33
N ASP A 53 -11.95 11.13 13.09
CA ASP A 53 -12.75 9.97 12.74
C ASP A 53 -11.85 8.73 12.79
N GLU A 54 -12.40 7.66 13.35
CA GLU A 54 -11.70 6.39 13.45
C GLU A 54 -11.33 5.87 12.05
N LEU A 55 -10.05 5.52 11.87
CA LEU A 55 -9.55 4.97 10.62
C LEU A 55 -9.41 3.47 10.74
N THR A 56 -10.32 2.74 10.10
CA THR A 56 -10.16 1.31 9.88
C THR A 56 -9.41 1.08 8.57
N PHE A 57 -8.42 0.19 8.61
CA PHE A 57 -7.68 -0.27 7.44
C PHE A 57 -7.48 -1.77 7.56
N GLU A 58 -7.32 -2.43 6.42
CA GLU A 58 -7.16 -3.88 6.37
C GLU A 58 -5.75 -4.25 5.96
N ALA A 59 -5.20 -5.30 6.57
CA ALA A 59 -4.00 -5.94 6.05
C ALA A 59 -4.36 -6.67 4.76
N TRP A 60 -3.72 -6.30 3.66
CA TRP A 60 -3.85 -6.99 2.37
C TRP A 60 -2.63 -7.90 2.18
N CYS A 61 -2.85 -9.21 2.12
CA CYS A 61 -1.76 -10.18 2.14
C CYS A 61 -1.97 -11.27 1.09
N LEU A 62 -0.95 -11.49 0.26
CA LEU A 62 -0.83 -12.64 -0.61
C LEU A 62 0.19 -13.63 -0.04
N ILE A 63 -0.09 -14.92 -0.19
CA ILE A 63 0.80 -15.99 0.23
C ILE A 63 0.98 -17.04 -0.87
N ASP A 64 2.21 -17.53 -1.03
CA ASP A 64 2.50 -18.76 -1.76
C ASP A 64 2.29 -19.92 -0.79
N ARG A 65 1.19 -20.66 -0.95
CA ARG A 65 0.84 -21.75 0.00
C ARG A 65 1.88 -22.87 0.00
N GLU A 66 2.44 -23.21 -1.15
CA GLU A 66 3.39 -24.32 -1.24
C GLU A 66 4.75 -23.93 -0.64
N ARG A 67 5.24 -22.72 -0.91
CA ARG A 67 6.46 -22.22 -0.24
C ARG A 67 6.23 -22.00 1.25
N MET A 68 5.05 -21.54 1.67
CA MET A 68 4.72 -21.39 3.09
C MET A 68 4.86 -22.71 3.86
N LYS A 69 4.50 -23.86 3.28
CA LYS A 69 4.69 -25.18 3.91
C LYS A 69 6.16 -25.50 4.18
N LYS A 70 7.11 -24.98 3.38
CA LYS A 70 8.55 -25.17 3.63
C LYS A 70 8.98 -24.55 4.98
N PHE A 71 8.37 -23.42 5.34
CA PHE A 71 8.75 -22.65 6.53
C PHE A 71 7.84 -22.92 7.74
N ALA A 72 6.60 -23.33 7.51
CA ALA A 72 5.63 -23.69 8.53
C ALA A 72 4.88 -24.98 8.13
N PRO A 73 5.55 -26.15 8.13
CA PRO A 73 4.95 -27.41 7.70
C PRO A 73 3.92 -27.99 8.67
N GLY A 74 3.97 -27.62 9.95
CA GLY A 74 3.13 -28.20 11.00
C GLY A 74 1.92 -27.36 11.38
N ASP A 75 0.95 -28.00 12.04
CA ASP A 75 -0.18 -27.30 12.64
C ASP A 75 0.28 -26.27 13.67
N LYS A 76 -0.39 -25.11 13.67
CA LYS A 76 -0.06 -23.95 14.52
C LYS A 76 1.37 -23.43 14.33
N GLN A 77 2.03 -23.77 13.23
CA GLN A 77 3.27 -23.11 12.82
C GLN A 77 2.96 -21.91 11.94
N GLY A 78 3.80 -20.88 12.04
CA GLY A 78 3.63 -19.66 11.27
C GLY A 78 4.94 -18.95 11.00
N MET A 79 4.87 -17.95 10.14
CA MET A 79 5.96 -17.02 9.88
C MET A 79 5.69 -15.70 10.61
N ARG A 80 6.67 -15.22 11.36
CA ARG A 80 6.56 -13.90 11.98
C ARG A 80 6.78 -12.83 10.91
N ILE A 81 5.73 -12.10 10.56
CA ILE A 81 5.85 -10.80 9.88
C ILE A 81 6.46 -9.83 10.90
N GLY A 82 7.49 -9.08 10.48
CA GLY A 82 8.14 -8.08 11.34
C GLY A 82 7.15 -7.05 11.88
N PRO A 83 7.52 -6.26 12.91
CA PRO A 83 6.65 -5.19 13.39
C PRO A 83 6.25 -4.30 12.21
N SER A 84 4.95 -4.23 11.93
CA SER A 84 4.42 -3.44 10.83
C SER A 84 3.93 -2.12 11.39
N SER A 85 4.36 -1.02 10.77
CA SER A 85 3.86 0.31 11.05
C SER A 85 3.35 0.87 9.74
N THR A 86 2.13 1.38 9.74
CA THR A 86 1.52 2.02 8.58
C THR A 86 2.29 3.29 8.19
N ARG A 87 2.85 3.99 9.16
CA ARG A 87 3.51 5.28 8.96
C ARG A 87 4.70 5.20 7.98
N PRO A 88 5.70 4.31 8.13
CA PRO A 88 6.75 4.14 7.12
C PRO A 88 6.23 3.79 5.73
N PHE A 89 5.17 2.98 5.64
CA PHE A 89 4.55 2.62 4.37
C PHE A 89 3.92 3.86 3.69
N CYS A 90 3.15 4.65 4.45
CA CYS A 90 2.57 5.89 3.97
C CYS A 90 3.64 6.94 3.63
N GLN A 91 4.75 7.01 4.37
CA GLN A 91 5.89 7.88 4.02
C GLN A 91 6.53 7.49 2.70
N MET A 92 6.66 6.20 2.41
CA MET A 92 7.13 5.71 1.12
C MET A 92 6.17 6.16 0.00
N LEU A 93 4.86 5.97 0.17
CA LEU A 93 3.86 6.43 -0.80
C LEU A 93 3.93 7.95 -1.01
N ALA A 94 4.04 8.73 0.07
CA ALA A 94 4.16 10.18 0.01
C ALA A 94 5.42 10.61 -0.75
N LYS A 95 6.56 9.95 -0.54
CA LYS A 95 7.81 10.22 -1.27
C LYS A 95 7.67 9.97 -2.77
N ILE A 96 7.06 8.85 -3.16
CA ILE A 96 6.81 8.49 -4.57
C ILE A 96 5.89 9.54 -5.20
N ALA A 97 4.74 9.79 -4.57
CA ALA A 97 3.74 10.74 -5.06
C ALA A 97 4.30 12.16 -5.21
N HIS A 98 4.99 12.65 -4.19
CA HIS A 98 5.56 14.00 -4.21
C HIS A 98 6.63 14.16 -5.28
N SER A 99 7.55 13.19 -5.40
CA SER A 99 8.64 13.25 -6.39
C SER A 99 8.08 13.20 -7.81
N TYR A 100 7.09 12.34 -8.05
CA TYR A 100 6.40 12.25 -9.33
C TYR A 100 5.62 13.53 -9.66
N ALA A 101 4.87 14.09 -8.71
CA ALA A 101 4.14 15.34 -8.92
C ALA A 101 5.09 16.52 -9.24
N VAL A 102 6.23 16.63 -8.54
CA VAL A 102 7.24 17.65 -8.84
C VAL A 102 7.81 17.48 -10.26
N ALA A 103 8.05 16.24 -10.70
CA ALA A 103 8.56 15.96 -12.04
C ALA A 103 7.53 16.33 -13.14
N GLU A 104 6.25 16.03 -12.93
CA GLU A 104 5.20 16.24 -13.94
C GLU A 104 4.62 17.66 -13.93
N LEU A 105 4.43 18.25 -12.76
CA LEU A 105 3.78 19.55 -12.58
C LEU A 105 4.79 20.69 -12.43
N GLY A 106 6.02 20.40 -12.01
CA GLY A 106 6.99 21.39 -11.55
C GLY A 106 6.88 21.64 -10.04
N TYR A 107 8.00 22.03 -9.44
CA TYR A 107 8.12 22.27 -8.00
C TYR A 107 7.15 23.35 -7.50
N ASP A 108 7.10 24.52 -8.15
CA ASP A 108 6.30 25.67 -7.70
C ASP A 108 4.79 25.60 -8.06
N SER A 109 4.31 24.46 -8.55
CA SER A 109 2.93 24.31 -9.03
C SER A 109 1.92 24.02 -7.93
N PHE A 110 2.37 23.67 -6.73
CA PHE A 110 1.52 23.39 -5.57
C PHE A 110 2.22 23.67 -4.23
N GLU A 111 1.42 23.89 -3.19
CA GLU A 111 1.89 23.95 -1.80
C GLU A 111 2.21 22.54 -1.29
N HIS A 112 3.48 22.28 -0.93
CA HIS A 112 4.00 20.94 -0.59
C HIS A 112 3.56 20.41 0.79
N SER A 113 2.27 20.09 0.95
CA SER A 113 1.64 19.69 2.22
C SER A 113 2.28 18.46 2.91
N LEU A 114 2.85 17.52 2.15
CA LEU A 114 3.40 16.27 2.68
C LEU A 114 4.87 16.34 3.12
N THR A 115 5.56 17.46 2.87
CA THR A 115 7.01 17.59 3.16
C THR A 115 7.35 17.30 4.63
N PRO A 116 6.62 17.81 5.64
CA PRO A 116 6.96 17.51 7.03
C PRO A 116 6.83 16.01 7.35
N PHE A 117 5.78 15.37 6.84
CA PHE A 117 5.55 13.93 7.00
C PHE A 117 6.65 13.09 6.37
N ILE A 118 7.04 13.42 5.14
CA ILE A 118 8.13 12.76 4.39
C ILE A 118 9.46 12.82 5.15
N ARG A 119 9.73 13.95 5.82
CA ARG A 119 10.96 14.18 6.60
C ARG A 119 10.92 13.57 8.02
N GLY A 120 9.82 12.93 8.40
CA GLY A 120 9.69 12.26 9.69
C GLY A 120 9.26 13.19 10.84
N PHE A 121 8.89 14.43 10.58
CA PHE A 121 8.34 15.30 11.61
C PHE A 121 6.94 14.82 12.05
N GLN A 122 6.52 15.26 13.24
CA GLN A 122 5.13 15.07 13.66
C GLN A 122 4.22 15.72 12.63
N PHE A 123 3.24 14.95 12.18
CA PHE A 123 2.32 15.35 11.13
C PHE A 123 0.96 14.78 11.48
N ASP A 124 0.14 15.63 12.06
CA ASP A 124 -1.20 15.24 12.45
C ASP A 124 -2.07 15.26 11.20
N GLY A 125 -2.80 14.17 10.94
CA GLY A 125 -3.74 14.09 9.82
C GLY A 125 -3.20 13.43 8.55
N GLU A 126 -2.17 12.58 8.61
CA GLU A 126 -1.80 11.66 7.50
C GLU A 126 -3.02 11.01 6.81
N PRO A 127 -4.04 10.48 7.53
CA PRO A 127 -5.21 9.87 6.90
C PRO A 127 -6.11 10.83 6.10
N GLN A 128 -5.85 12.14 6.19
CA GLN A 128 -6.52 13.15 5.36
C GLN A 128 -5.90 13.23 3.97
N TRP A 129 -4.60 13.00 3.87
CA TRP A 129 -3.83 13.21 2.64
C TRP A 129 -3.49 11.90 1.92
N ILE A 130 -3.44 10.78 2.65
CA ILE A 130 -3.04 9.47 2.11
C ILE A 130 -4.18 8.48 2.37
N GLY A 131 -4.54 7.70 1.36
CA GLY A 131 -5.60 6.69 1.45
C GLY A 131 -5.60 5.76 0.25
N GLY A 132 -6.63 4.91 0.16
CA GLY A 132 -6.84 4.00 -0.96
C GLY A 132 -7.73 4.61 -2.04
N CYS A 133 -7.73 4.03 -3.22
CA CYS A 133 -8.69 4.38 -4.26
C CYS A 133 -10.06 3.72 -3.96
N PRO A 134 -11.20 4.41 -4.19
CA PRO A 134 -12.54 3.83 -3.98
C PRO A 134 -12.92 2.72 -4.97
N ALA A 135 -12.14 2.51 -6.04
CA ALA A 135 -12.37 1.41 -6.97
C ALA A 135 -11.99 0.09 -6.29
N GLY A 136 -12.92 -0.88 -6.26
CA GLY A 136 -12.78 -2.16 -5.57
C GLY A 136 -11.56 -3.00 -5.98
N GLU A 137 -11.48 -4.22 -5.44
CA GLU A 137 -10.39 -5.18 -5.67
C GLU A 137 -9.90 -5.12 -7.12
N THR A 138 -8.70 -4.57 -7.31
CA THR A 138 -8.21 -4.29 -8.65
C THR A 138 -7.57 -5.57 -9.16
N ALA A 139 -8.12 -6.14 -10.24
CA ALA A 139 -7.60 -7.38 -10.81
C ALA A 139 -6.10 -7.26 -11.12
N PRO A 140 -5.33 -8.36 -10.99
CA PRO A 140 -3.95 -8.42 -11.48
C PRO A 140 -3.86 -8.02 -12.95
N ASN A 141 -2.79 -7.33 -13.33
CA ASN A 141 -2.49 -7.02 -14.74
C ASN A 141 -1.00 -7.16 -15.06
N THR A 142 -0.59 -7.06 -16.32
CA THR A 142 0.81 -7.36 -16.72
C THR A 142 1.85 -6.29 -16.34
N ARG A 143 1.45 -5.22 -15.64
CA ARG A 143 2.32 -4.07 -15.36
C ARG A 143 3.04 -4.21 -14.03
N LEU A 144 4.22 -3.62 -13.94
CA LEU A 144 4.98 -3.50 -12.70
C LEU A 144 4.32 -2.47 -11.79
N HIS A 145 4.17 -1.23 -12.26
CA HIS A 145 3.60 -0.12 -11.51
C HIS A 145 2.68 0.73 -12.39
N GLU A 146 1.67 1.34 -11.76
CA GLU A 146 0.86 2.39 -12.35
C GLU A 146 0.98 3.64 -11.48
N ILE A 147 1.36 4.76 -12.09
CA ILE A 147 1.44 6.05 -11.41
C ILE A 147 0.86 7.14 -12.30
N GLY A 148 -0.06 7.94 -11.77
CA GLY A 148 -0.70 9.01 -12.51
C GLY A 148 -1.14 10.11 -11.58
N TRP A 149 -1.46 11.28 -12.13
CA TRP A 149 -1.99 12.37 -11.33
C TRP A 149 -3.27 12.95 -11.92
N GLU A 150 -4.07 13.57 -11.05
CA GLU A 150 -5.27 14.32 -11.38
C GLU A 150 -5.43 15.55 -10.48
N VAL A 151 -6.16 16.55 -10.96
CA VAL A 151 -6.65 17.65 -10.12
C VAL A 151 -8.00 17.30 -9.53
N VAL A 152 -8.16 17.49 -8.22
CA VAL A 152 -9.45 17.36 -7.53
C VAL A 152 -9.88 18.71 -6.97
N ALA A 153 -11.13 19.11 -7.20
CA ALA A 153 -11.70 20.35 -6.67
C ALA A 153 -12.52 20.08 -5.40
N ILE A 154 -12.20 20.75 -4.30
CA ILE A 154 -12.88 20.62 -3.00
C ILE A 154 -13.13 22.00 -2.44
N GLY A 155 -14.41 22.37 -2.29
CA GLY A 155 -14.79 23.67 -1.74
C GLY A 155 -14.16 24.86 -2.48
N GLY A 156 -14.02 24.78 -3.81
CA GLY A 156 -13.38 25.80 -4.64
C GLY A 156 -11.85 25.82 -4.61
N THR A 157 -11.21 24.97 -3.80
CA THR A 157 -9.75 24.78 -3.80
C THR A 157 -9.39 23.60 -4.69
N PHE A 158 -8.39 23.77 -5.55
CA PHE A 158 -7.87 22.69 -6.38
C PHE A 158 -6.66 22.02 -5.72
N TYR A 159 -6.66 20.69 -5.73
CA TYR A 159 -5.62 19.86 -5.13
C TYR A 159 -4.97 18.98 -6.18
N ALA A 160 -3.64 18.94 -6.18
CA ALA A 160 -2.89 17.95 -6.93
C ALA A 160 -2.93 16.61 -6.19
N THR A 161 -3.36 15.57 -6.88
CA THR A 161 -3.49 14.22 -6.34
C THR A 161 -2.75 13.24 -7.24
N VAL A 162 -2.03 12.30 -6.63
CA VAL A 162 -1.32 11.22 -7.33
C VAL A 162 -1.93 9.89 -6.94
N VAL A 163 -2.20 9.06 -7.94
CA VAL A 163 -2.60 7.66 -7.77
C VAL A 163 -1.38 6.78 -8.01
N VAL A 164 -1.10 5.88 -7.06
CA VAL A 164 0.03 4.95 -7.10
C VAL A 164 -0.48 3.53 -6.89
N ARG A 165 -0.10 2.61 -7.77
CA ARG A 165 -0.29 1.18 -7.61
C ARG A 165 1.04 0.45 -7.85
N LEU A 166 1.51 -0.27 -6.85
CA LEU A 166 2.79 -0.96 -6.87
C LEU A 166 2.61 -2.46 -7.03
N PHE A 167 3.33 -3.10 -7.94
CA PHE A 167 3.24 -4.54 -8.22
C PHE A 167 1.85 -4.95 -8.76
N CYS A 168 1.38 -4.25 -9.79
CA CYS A 168 0.03 -4.44 -10.34
C CYS A 168 -0.25 -5.89 -10.78
N PHE A 169 0.78 -6.61 -11.17
CA PHE A 169 0.75 -8.05 -11.49
C PHE A 169 0.40 -8.97 -10.32
N LEU A 170 0.44 -8.49 -9.09
CA LEU A 170 -0.07 -9.20 -7.92
C LEU A 170 -1.53 -8.83 -7.59
N GLY A 171 -2.17 -7.89 -8.30
CA GLY A 171 -3.52 -7.45 -7.94
C GLY A 171 -3.56 -6.58 -6.68
N THR A 172 -2.46 -5.88 -6.38
CA THR A 172 -2.33 -5.06 -5.18
C THR A 172 -3.32 -3.89 -5.13
N PRO A 173 -3.58 -3.34 -3.92
CA PRO A 173 -4.34 -2.12 -3.75
C PRO A 173 -3.72 -0.92 -4.48
N SER A 174 -4.57 0.03 -4.85
CA SER A 174 -4.18 1.35 -5.36
C SER A 174 -4.35 2.41 -4.29
N TYR A 175 -3.42 3.35 -4.24
CA TYR A 175 -3.36 4.42 -3.25
C TYR A 175 -3.58 5.77 -3.91
N GLN A 176 -4.35 6.63 -3.26
CA GLN A 176 -4.57 8.00 -3.65
C GLN A 176 -3.90 8.93 -2.64
N ILE A 177 -3.06 9.84 -3.12
CA ILE A 177 -2.22 10.70 -2.30
C ILE A 177 -2.41 12.14 -2.74
N VAL A 178 -2.94 12.98 -1.85
CA VAL A 178 -3.03 14.43 -2.05
C VAL A 178 -1.68 15.04 -1.72
N VAL A 179 -0.99 15.57 -2.72
CA VAL A 179 0.37 16.11 -2.54
C VAL A 179 0.38 17.58 -2.10
N GLY A 180 -0.67 18.32 -2.44
CA GLY A 180 -0.73 19.75 -2.16
C GLY A 180 -1.90 20.49 -2.80
N LYS A 181 -2.10 21.74 -2.38
CA LYS A 181 -3.01 22.70 -3.02
C LYS A 181 -2.33 23.30 -4.24
N LEU A 182 -3.01 23.36 -5.38
CA LEU A 182 -2.47 24.03 -6.56
C LEU A 182 -2.32 25.54 -6.29
N THR A 183 -1.18 26.08 -6.67
CA THR A 183 -0.85 27.51 -6.59
C THR A 183 -0.97 28.20 -7.95
N ARG A 184 -0.95 27.43 -9.04
CA ARG A 184 -1.10 27.90 -10.41
C ARG A 184 -2.52 27.73 -10.92
N ALA A 185 -2.90 28.57 -11.87
CA ALA A 185 -4.20 28.50 -12.52
C ALA A 185 -4.31 27.22 -13.36
N LEU A 186 -5.50 26.61 -13.40
CA LEU A 186 -5.73 25.31 -14.04
C LEU A 186 -5.43 25.31 -15.55
N ASP A 187 -5.74 26.42 -16.21
CA ASP A 187 -5.47 26.68 -17.62
C ASP A 187 -3.97 26.78 -17.94
N SER A 188 -3.13 26.98 -16.93
CA SER A 188 -1.67 26.97 -17.07
C SER A 188 -1.03 25.58 -16.89
N LEU A 189 -1.82 24.57 -16.50
CA LEU A 189 -1.34 23.19 -16.39
C LEU A 189 -1.30 22.54 -17.78
N PRO A 190 -0.27 21.74 -18.09
CA PRO A 190 -0.13 21.11 -19.40
C PRO A 190 -1.28 20.13 -19.71
N PHE A 191 -1.96 19.61 -18.69
CA PHE A 191 -3.14 18.74 -18.75
C PHE A 191 -3.83 18.78 -17.39
N LEU A 192 -5.14 18.49 -17.30
CA LEU A 192 -5.88 18.42 -16.02
C LEU A 192 -5.89 17.02 -15.38
N LYS A 193 -5.55 16.01 -16.18
CA LYS A 193 -5.39 14.61 -15.81
C LYS A 193 -4.43 13.96 -16.79
N GLN A 194 -3.53 13.12 -16.29
CA GLN A 194 -2.77 12.22 -17.14
C GLN A 194 -3.34 10.81 -17.09
N PRO A 195 -3.32 10.07 -18.21
CA PRO A 195 -3.36 8.63 -18.11
C PRO A 195 -2.17 8.18 -17.24
N PRO A 196 -2.33 7.20 -16.34
CA PRO A 196 -1.22 6.76 -15.52
C PRO A 196 -0.08 6.27 -16.41
N TYR A 197 1.14 6.70 -16.11
CA TYR A 197 2.35 6.07 -16.61
C TYR A 197 2.35 4.61 -16.19
N LYS A 198 2.70 3.78 -17.15
CA LYS A 198 2.72 2.32 -17.03
C LYS A 198 4.17 1.92 -17.07
N ILE A 199 4.64 1.34 -15.98
CA ILE A 199 5.97 0.73 -15.95
C ILE A 199 5.74 -0.74 -16.25
N ASP A 200 6.16 -1.16 -17.43
CA ASP A 200 6.01 -2.54 -17.87
C ASP A 200 7.15 -3.41 -17.34
N ILE A 201 6.83 -4.69 -17.14
CA ILE A 201 7.83 -5.69 -16.83
C ILE A 201 8.53 -6.06 -18.14
N LYS A 202 9.87 -5.93 -18.19
CA LYS A 202 10.65 -6.22 -19.40
C LYS A 202 10.60 -7.69 -19.81
N GLU A 203 10.53 -8.59 -18.83
CA GLU A 203 10.46 -10.04 -19.00
C GLU A 203 9.43 -10.61 -18.04
N PRO A 204 8.55 -11.55 -18.44
CA PRO A 204 7.53 -12.10 -17.56
C PRO A 204 8.14 -12.63 -16.25
N VAL A 205 7.71 -12.09 -15.12
CA VAL A 205 8.10 -12.64 -13.82
C VAL A 205 7.32 -13.93 -13.61
N LEU A 206 8.02 -15.07 -13.59
CA LEU A 206 7.45 -16.35 -13.16
C LEU A 206 7.16 -16.26 -11.66
N LEU A 207 5.92 -15.92 -11.34
CA LEU A 207 5.47 -15.86 -9.96
C LEU A 207 4.85 -17.19 -9.58
N PRO A 208 5.04 -17.64 -8.34
CA PRO A 208 4.23 -18.71 -7.82
C PRO A 208 2.75 -18.30 -7.79
N GLU A 209 1.87 -19.30 -7.74
CA GLU A 209 0.45 -19.05 -7.56
C GLU A 209 0.21 -18.51 -6.14
N MET A 210 -0.05 -17.21 -6.06
CA MET A 210 -0.29 -16.50 -4.81
C MET A 210 -1.79 -16.42 -4.52
N THR A 211 -2.20 -16.71 -3.29
CA THR A 211 -3.61 -16.62 -2.86
C THR A 211 -3.78 -15.51 -1.82
N LEU A 212 -4.91 -14.79 -1.88
CA LEU A 212 -5.27 -13.80 -0.88
C LEU A 212 -5.61 -14.49 0.44
N VAL A 213 -5.01 -14.04 1.55
CA VAL A 213 -5.18 -14.67 2.87
C VAL A 213 -6.65 -14.74 3.29
N THR A 214 -7.45 -13.72 2.98
CA THR A 214 -8.88 -13.71 3.29
C THR A 214 -9.66 -14.82 2.58
N GLN A 215 -9.24 -15.22 1.36
CA GLN A 215 -9.84 -16.35 0.65
C GLN A 215 -9.45 -17.68 1.29
N VAL A 216 -8.21 -17.82 1.77
CA VAL A 216 -7.73 -19.01 2.48
C VAL A 216 -8.48 -19.21 3.80
N LEU A 217 -8.67 -18.13 4.57
CA LEU A 217 -9.40 -18.18 5.84
C LEU A 217 -10.88 -18.54 5.63
N ARG A 218 -11.51 -18.05 4.56
CA ARG A 218 -12.90 -18.38 4.22
C ARG A 218 -13.08 -19.82 3.73
N GLY A 219 -12.11 -20.37 3.00
CA GLY A 219 -12.13 -21.75 2.50
C GLY A 219 -11.81 -22.83 3.55
N SER A 220 -11.50 -22.42 4.79
CA SER A 220 -11.17 -23.34 5.89
C SER A 220 -12.35 -23.61 6.85
N VAL A 221 -13.56 -23.16 6.48
CA VAL A 221 -14.80 -23.26 7.29
C VAL A 221 -15.84 -24.20 6.63
N SER A 222 -15.42 -25.08 5.71
CA SER A 222 -16.28 -26.11 5.09
C SER A 222 -15.91 -27.51 5.54
#